data_AF-I3TA20-F1
#
_entry.id   AF-I3TA20-F1
#
_cell.length_a   1.000
_cell.length_b   1.000
_cell.length_c   1.000
_cell.angle_alpha   90.00
_cell.angle_beta   90.00
_cell.angle_gamma   90.00
#
_symmetry.space_group_name_H-M   'P 1'
#
loop_
_entity.id
_entity.type
_entity.pdbx_description
1 polymer ?
#
loop_
_entity_poly.entity_id
_entity_poly.type
_entity_poly.pdbx_seq_one_letter_code
_entity_poly.pdbx_strand_id
1 'polypeptide(L)'
;MAKNVGILALDIYFPPTCVQQEALEAHDGASKGKYTIGLGQDCMSFCTDVEDVISMSSTVVNSLLEKYEIDPKPLYDEKVQPTTLIPKQVGNMYTASLYAAFASLIHNKHSTLAGKRVILFSYGSGLTSTMFSLQFSEGQHPFSLSNIARVMDVAGKLKSRHEFPPEKIVEILKLMEHSMVPRSL
;
A
#
# COMPACT_ATOMS: atom_id res chain seq x y z
N MET A 1 16.82 -6.20 -29.72
CA MET A 1 16.91 -7.26 -28.68
C MET A 1 16.35 -6.70 -27.39
N ALA A 2 15.51 -7.45 -26.68
CA ALA A 2 15.06 -7.06 -25.36
C ALA A 2 16.25 -7.18 -24.38
N LYS A 3 16.78 -6.05 -23.92
CA LYS A 3 17.74 -6.02 -22.81
C LYS A 3 16.98 -6.18 -21.50
N ASN A 4 17.59 -6.79 -20.49
CA ASN A 4 17.07 -6.82 -19.12
C ASN A 4 15.71 -7.53 -18.98
N VAL A 5 15.61 -8.78 -19.46
CA VAL A 5 14.40 -9.62 -19.36
C VAL A 5 14.58 -10.64 -18.24
N GLY A 6 13.60 -10.74 -17.34
CA GLY A 6 13.59 -11.71 -16.23
C GLY A 6 13.82 -11.06 -14.87
N ILE A 7 14.30 -11.85 -13.90
CA ILE A 7 14.71 -11.36 -12.58
C ILE A 7 16.15 -10.86 -12.71
N LEU A 8 16.35 -9.57 -12.46
CA LEU A 8 17.64 -8.89 -12.64
C LEU A 8 18.33 -8.60 -11.31
N ALA A 9 17.54 -8.51 -10.24
CA ALA A 9 17.97 -8.11 -8.93
C ALA A 9 17.04 -8.73 -7.89
N LEU A 10 17.60 -9.10 -6.74
CA LEU A 10 16.87 -9.61 -5.59
C LEU A 10 17.60 -9.17 -4.32
N ASP A 11 16.84 -8.80 -3.30
CA ASP A 11 17.37 -8.53 -1.97
C ASP A 11 16.40 -9.09 -0.93
N ILE A 12 16.91 -9.29 0.28
CA ILE A 12 16.16 -9.86 1.39
C ILE A 12 16.49 -9.11 2.67
N TYR A 13 15.46 -8.90 3.49
CA TYR A 13 15.59 -8.39 4.84
C TYR A 13 14.95 -9.37 5.82
N PHE A 14 15.62 -9.59 6.94
CA PHE A 14 15.11 -10.29 8.11
C PHE A 14 15.35 -9.41 9.33
N PRO A 15 14.42 -9.37 10.31
CA PRO A 15 14.66 -8.69 11.57
C PRO A 15 15.94 -9.23 12.21
N PRO A 16 16.78 -8.37 12.81
CA PRO A 16 18.06 -8.79 13.41
C PRO A 16 17.87 -9.65 14.67
N THR A 17 16.68 -9.61 15.27
CA THR A 17 16.29 -10.39 16.44
C THR A 17 15.77 -11.76 16.03
N CYS A 18 16.33 -12.82 16.63
CA CYS A 18 15.85 -14.19 16.47
C CYS A 18 15.93 -14.98 17.77
N VAL A 19 15.08 -16.00 17.91
CA VAL A 19 15.07 -16.96 19.02
C VAL A 19 15.34 -18.37 18.51
N GLN A 20 16.28 -19.07 19.16
CA GLN A 20 16.59 -20.46 18.84
C GLN A 20 15.38 -21.34 19.12
N GLN A 21 14.98 -22.15 18.15
CA GLN A 21 13.77 -22.96 18.25
C GLN A 21 13.88 -24.03 19.34
N GLU A 22 15.06 -24.62 19.56
CA GLU A 22 15.28 -25.55 20.69
C GLU A 22 15.05 -24.86 22.05
N ALA A 23 15.50 -23.61 22.20
CA ALA A 23 15.28 -22.84 23.42
C ALA A 23 13.80 -22.48 23.61
N LEU A 24 13.11 -22.15 22.51
CA LEU A 24 11.67 -21.85 22.53
C LEU A 24 10.83 -23.10 22.81
N GLU A 25 11.19 -24.27 22.26
CA GLU A 25 10.56 -25.56 22.58
C GLU A 25 10.61 -25.83 24.09
N ALA A 26 11.79 -25.67 24.67
CA ALA A 26 12.00 -25.87 26.11
C ALA A 26 11.20 -24.87 26.96
N HIS A 27 11.12 -23.61 26.52
CA HIS A 27 10.35 -22.57 27.20
C HIS A 27 8.83 -22.84 27.17
N ASP A 28 8.30 -23.21 26.00
CA ASP A 28 6.87 -23.47 25.80
C ASP A 28 6.39 -24.79 26.41
N GLY A 29 7.31 -25.64 26.89
CA GLY A 29 6.99 -27.01 27.30
C GLY A 29 6.58 -27.91 26.13
N ALA A 30 6.99 -27.57 24.91
CA ALA A 30 6.77 -28.38 23.73
C ALA A 30 7.63 -29.66 23.77
N SER A 31 7.18 -30.71 23.09
CA SER A 31 7.98 -31.91 22.90
C SER A 31 9.26 -31.58 22.12
N LYS A 32 10.42 -32.08 22.58
CA LYS A 32 11.69 -31.91 21.88
C LYS A 32 11.56 -32.32 20.41
N GLY A 33 12.05 -31.46 19.50
CA GLY A 33 11.95 -31.69 18.07
C GLY A 33 10.69 -31.15 17.42
N LYS A 34 9.71 -30.61 18.16
CA LYS A 34 8.45 -30.14 17.57
C LYS A 34 8.67 -28.97 16.59
N TYR A 35 9.51 -28.01 16.94
CA TYR A 35 9.83 -26.85 16.12
C TYR A 35 11.04 -27.14 15.22
N THR A 36 12.07 -27.80 15.74
CA THR A 36 13.30 -28.09 15.00
C THR A 36 13.13 -29.20 13.95
N ILE A 37 12.47 -30.31 14.29
CA ILE A 37 12.22 -31.43 13.35
C ILE A 37 10.84 -31.31 12.70
N GLY A 38 9.81 -30.98 13.49
CA GLY A 38 8.43 -30.91 13.03
C GLY A 38 8.17 -29.72 12.09
N LEU A 39 8.70 -28.54 12.41
CA LEU A 39 8.64 -27.37 11.52
C LEU A 39 9.91 -27.19 10.66
N GLY A 40 11.01 -27.86 11.00
CA GLY A 40 12.28 -27.73 10.27
C GLY A 40 12.98 -26.40 10.49
N GLN A 41 12.78 -25.74 11.63
CA GLN A 41 13.29 -24.39 11.89
C GLN A 41 14.41 -24.40 12.94
N ASP A 42 15.54 -23.75 12.63
CA ASP A 42 16.65 -23.56 13.58
C ASP A 42 16.42 -22.30 14.46
N CYS A 43 16.11 -21.17 13.83
CA CYS A 43 15.77 -19.90 14.50
C CYS A 43 14.47 -19.33 13.95
N MET A 44 13.76 -18.54 14.76
CA MET A 44 12.62 -17.74 14.34
C MET A 44 12.90 -16.26 14.59
N SER A 45 12.84 -15.45 13.53
CA SER A 45 12.91 -13.99 13.67
C SER A 45 11.61 -13.43 14.21
N PHE A 46 11.70 -12.35 14.97
CA PHE A 46 10.55 -11.59 15.47
C PHE A 46 10.86 -10.11 15.41
N CYS A 47 9.83 -9.28 15.22
CA CYS A 47 9.98 -7.82 15.20
C CYS A 47 9.98 -7.26 16.63
N THR A 48 10.61 -6.09 16.78
CA THR A 48 10.46 -5.24 17.97
C THR A 48 9.33 -4.23 17.78
N ASP A 49 9.11 -3.34 18.75
CA ASP A 49 8.10 -2.28 18.69
C ASP A 49 8.37 -1.19 17.65
N VAL A 50 9.55 -1.21 17.03
CA VAL A 50 9.97 -0.24 16.00
C VAL A 50 9.86 -0.77 14.57
N GLU A 51 9.41 -2.02 14.38
CA GLU A 51 9.31 -2.64 13.05
C GLU A 51 7.94 -3.28 12.81
N ASP A 52 7.43 -3.06 11.61
CA ASP A 52 6.26 -3.70 11.03
C ASP A 52 6.52 -4.14 9.58
N VAL A 53 5.54 -4.82 8.99
CA VAL A 53 5.63 -5.29 7.59
C VAL A 53 5.94 -4.18 6.58
N ILE A 54 5.48 -2.94 6.83
CA ILE A 54 5.66 -1.80 5.91
C ILE A 54 7.10 -1.26 6.01
N SER A 55 7.59 -1.08 7.22
CA SER A 55 8.97 -0.65 7.49
C SER A 55 10.00 -1.67 7.01
N MET A 56 9.75 -2.97 7.22
CA MET A 56 10.59 -4.05 6.68
C MET A 56 10.62 -4.04 5.15
N SER A 57 9.44 -3.91 4.52
CA SER A 57 9.33 -3.82 3.06
C SER A 57 10.06 -2.59 2.51
N SER A 58 9.96 -1.45 3.21
CA SER A 58 10.66 -0.21 2.82
C SER A 58 12.18 -0.36 2.96
N THR A 59 12.64 -1.04 4.02
CA THR A 59 14.06 -1.30 4.27
C THR A 59 14.68 -2.15 3.17
N VAL A 60 14.04 -3.27 2.80
CA VAL A 60 14.56 -4.14 1.73
C VAL A 60 14.52 -3.44 0.37
N VAL A 61 13.49 -2.64 0.08
CA VAL A 61 13.41 -1.87 -1.17
C VAL A 61 14.50 -0.81 -1.23
N ASN A 62 14.74 -0.07 -0.14
CA ASN A 62 15.80 0.94 -0.09
C ASN A 62 17.18 0.31 -0.29
N SER A 63 17.48 -0.77 0.44
CA SER A 63 18.73 -1.52 0.30
C SER A 63 18.95 -2.04 -1.14
N LEU A 64 17.89 -2.58 -1.77
CA LEU A 64 17.95 -3.03 -3.15
C LEU A 64 18.27 -1.88 -4.12
N LEU A 65 17.61 -0.73 -3.97
CA LEU A 65 17.85 0.43 -4.85
C LEU A 65 19.27 0.98 -4.68
N GLU A 66 19.77 1.06 -3.45
CA GLU A 66 21.14 1.50 -3.15
C GLU A 66 22.19 0.55 -3.75
N LYS A 67 22.06 -0.76 -3.53
CA LYS A 67 23.01 -1.77 -4.04
C LYS A 67 23.13 -1.78 -5.57
N TYR A 68 22.08 -1.37 -6.26
CA TYR A 68 22.02 -1.33 -7.72
C TYR A 68 22.13 0.10 -8.27
N GLU A 69 22.46 1.08 -7.42
CA GLU A 69 22.69 2.49 -7.79
C GLU A 69 21.50 3.12 -8.55
N ILE A 70 20.27 2.75 -8.16
CA ILE A 70 19.04 3.23 -8.79
C ILE A 70 18.49 4.42 -7.99
N ASP A 71 18.41 5.59 -8.61
CA ASP A 71 17.66 6.72 -8.06
C ASP A 71 16.13 6.47 -8.21
N PRO A 72 15.38 6.34 -7.10
CA PRO A 72 13.94 6.11 -7.17
C PRO A 72 13.16 7.36 -7.59
N LYS A 73 13.72 8.56 -7.48
CA LYS A 73 12.96 9.82 -7.64
C LYS A 73 12.34 9.95 -9.05
N PRO A 74 13.07 9.73 -10.15
CA PRO A 74 12.48 9.79 -11.50
C PRO A 74 11.40 8.74 -11.71
N LEU A 75 11.59 7.53 -11.17
CA LEU A 75 10.61 6.44 -11.26
C LEU A 75 9.33 6.77 -10.49
N TYR A 76 9.47 7.34 -9.29
CA TYR A 76 8.35 7.80 -8.49
C TYR A 76 7.58 8.91 -9.20
N ASP A 77 8.27 9.93 -9.70
CA ASP A 77 7.66 11.07 -10.39
C ASP A 77 6.87 10.64 -11.63
N GLU A 78 7.38 9.67 -12.37
CA GLU A 78 6.70 9.16 -13.56
C GLU A 78 5.54 8.22 -13.22
N LYS A 79 5.75 7.27 -12.30
CA LYS A 79 4.88 6.10 -12.13
C LYS A 79 3.93 6.17 -10.94
N VAL A 80 4.26 6.97 -9.92
CA VAL A 80 3.51 7.02 -8.65
C VAL A 80 2.92 8.41 -8.42
N GLN A 81 3.68 9.48 -8.63
CA GLN A 81 3.23 10.85 -8.38
C GLN A 81 1.85 11.18 -9.02
N PRO A 82 1.53 10.75 -10.27
CA PRO A 82 0.23 11.02 -10.87
C PRO A 82 -0.95 10.36 -10.15
N THR A 83 -0.71 9.38 -9.28
CA THR A 83 -1.76 8.69 -8.50
C THR A 83 -2.05 9.38 -7.16
N THR A 84 -1.33 10.45 -6.82
CA THR A 84 -1.34 11.00 -5.44
C THR A 84 -2.33 12.13 -5.18
N LEU A 85 -2.98 12.69 -6.21
CA LEU A 85 -3.82 13.89 -6.06
C LEU A 85 -4.92 13.73 -5.01
N ILE A 86 -5.81 12.76 -5.17
CA ILE A 86 -6.95 12.57 -4.26
C ILE A 86 -6.46 12.12 -2.88
N PRO A 87 -5.58 11.11 -2.72
CA PRO A 87 -5.06 10.75 -1.40
C PRO A 87 -4.43 11.90 -0.64
N LYS A 88 -3.62 12.76 -1.30
CA LYS A 88 -2.99 13.93 -0.66
C LYS A 88 -4.00 14.99 -0.25
N GLN A 89 -5.11 15.11 -0.96
CA GLN A 89 -6.12 16.13 -0.70
C GLN A 89 -7.21 15.66 0.28
N VAL A 90 -7.47 14.36 0.37
CA VAL A 90 -8.60 13.79 1.12
C VAL A 90 -8.14 13.03 2.38
N GLY A 91 -6.94 12.47 2.38
CA GLY A 91 -6.45 11.61 3.46
C GLY A 91 -6.84 10.14 3.27
N ASN A 92 -6.77 9.36 4.35
CA ASN A 92 -7.02 7.92 4.30
C ASN A 92 -8.51 7.61 4.05
N MET A 93 -8.78 6.85 2.99
CA MET A 93 -10.11 6.38 2.59
C MET A 93 -10.28 4.87 2.78
N TYR A 94 -9.42 4.25 3.60
CA TYR A 94 -9.40 2.81 3.89
C TYR A 94 -9.47 1.96 2.62
N THR A 95 -10.51 1.16 2.47
CA THR A 95 -10.72 0.26 1.33
C THR A 95 -10.82 0.99 -0.02
N ALA A 96 -11.21 2.26 -0.01
CA ALA A 96 -11.27 3.09 -1.21
C ALA A 96 -9.94 3.78 -1.55
N SER A 97 -8.93 3.77 -0.67
CA SER A 97 -7.66 4.50 -0.87
C SER A 97 -6.94 4.12 -2.16
N LEU A 98 -6.83 2.81 -2.44
CA LEU A 98 -6.20 2.33 -3.68
C LEU A 98 -6.94 2.83 -4.92
N TYR A 99 -8.27 2.75 -4.89
CA TYR A 99 -9.11 3.13 -6.03
C TYR A 99 -9.20 4.64 -6.21
N ALA A 100 -9.07 5.43 -5.15
CA ALA A 100 -8.93 6.87 -5.22
C ALA A 100 -7.57 7.30 -5.80
N ALA A 101 -6.50 6.56 -5.49
CA ALA A 101 -5.21 6.75 -6.15
C ALA A 101 -5.30 6.41 -7.65
N PHE A 102 -5.99 5.32 -7.98
CA PHE A 102 -6.28 4.93 -9.37
C PHE A 102 -7.15 5.97 -10.11
N ALA A 103 -8.15 6.55 -9.44
CA ALA A 103 -8.95 7.65 -10.00
C ALA A 103 -8.10 8.90 -10.25
N SER A 104 -7.13 9.20 -9.38
CA SER A 104 -6.16 10.27 -9.58
C SER A 104 -5.30 10.03 -10.84
N LEU A 105 -4.86 8.78 -11.05
CA LEU A 105 -4.12 8.41 -12.26
C LEU A 105 -4.94 8.70 -13.53
N ILE A 106 -6.20 8.26 -13.58
CA ILE A 106 -7.08 8.51 -14.72
C ILE A 106 -7.29 10.01 -14.90
N HIS A 107 -7.61 10.74 -13.82
CA HIS A 107 -7.79 12.19 -13.88
C HIS A 107 -6.58 12.89 -14.52
N ASN A 108 -5.37 12.56 -14.06
CA ASN A 108 -4.13 13.22 -14.49
C ASN A 108 -3.59 12.75 -15.85
N LYS A 109 -3.87 11.50 -16.25
CA LYS A 109 -3.17 10.87 -17.39
C LYS A 109 -4.07 10.20 -18.42
N HIS A 110 -5.41 10.32 -18.34
CA HIS A 110 -6.37 9.64 -19.24
C HIS A 110 -5.99 9.66 -20.73
N SER A 111 -5.48 10.77 -21.26
CA SER A 111 -5.07 10.91 -22.66
C SER A 111 -3.83 10.09 -23.07
N THR A 112 -3.08 9.55 -22.12
CA THR A 112 -1.80 8.83 -22.34
C THR A 112 -1.80 7.40 -21.80
N LEU A 113 -2.91 6.97 -21.20
CA LEU A 113 -3.03 5.67 -20.55
C LEU A 113 -3.34 4.52 -21.52
N ALA A 114 -3.92 4.79 -22.69
CA ALA A 114 -4.23 3.74 -23.67
C ALA A 114 -2.98 2.90 -24.02
N GLY A 115 -3.11 1.57 -23.96
CA GLY A 115 -2.03 0.61 -24.19
C GLY A 115 -1.06 0.44 -23.01
N LYS A 116 -1.20 1.23 -21.92
CA LYS A 116 -0.33 1.12 -20.75
C LYS A 116 -0.82 0.04 -19.79
N ARG A 117 0.12 -0.54 -19.06
CA ARG A 117 -0.13 -1.42 -17.92
C ARG A 117 0.04 -0.64 -16.64
N VAL A 118 -0.84 -0.87 -15.68
CA VAL A 118 -0.72 -0.39 -14.31
C VAL A 118 -0.72 -1.58 -13.37
N ILE A 119 0.11 -1.51 -12.34
CA ILE A 119 0.14 -2.47 -11.24
C ILE A 119 -0.55 -1.81 -10.05
N LEU A 120 -1.47 -2.54 -9.42
CA LEU A 120 -2.15 -2.13 -8.21
C LEU A 120 -1.73 -3.04 -7.07
N PHE A 121 -1.49 -2.44 -5.91
CA PHE A 121 -1.15 -3.16 -4.68
C PHE A 121 -2.18 -2.79 -3.62
N SER A 122 -3.01 -3.78 -3.24
CA SER A 122 -4.02 -3.63 -2.19
C SER A 122 -3.52 -4.26 -0.89
N TYR A 123 -3.77 -3.58 0.23
CA TYR A 123 -3.35 -4.00 1.56
C TYR A 123 -4.45 -3.74 2.59
N GLY A 124 -4.65 -4.69 3.51
CA GLY A 124 -5.47 -4.56 4.70
C GLY A 124 -4.81 -5.23 5.91
N SER A 125 -4.78 -4.52 7.04
CA SER A 125 -4.16 -4.99 8.29
C SER A 125 -4.82 -6.26 8.83
N GLY A 126 -4.03 -7.22 9.34
CA GLY A 126 -4.50 -8.48 9.91
C GLY A 126 -3.73 -9.77 9.54
N LEU A 127 -3.34 -10.08 8.31
CA LEU A 127 -3.10 -9.29 7.09
C LEU A 127 -3.60 -9.99 5.82
N THR A 128 -4.11 -9.20 4.86
CA THR A 128 -4.39 -9.65 3.50
C THR A 128 -3.84 -8.64 2.50
N SER A 129 -3.16 -9.13 1.46
CA SER A 129 -2.63 -8.27 0.40
C SER A 129 -2.75 -8.95 -0.96
N THR A 130 -2.83 -8.15 -2.02
CA THR A 130 -2.85 -8.65 -3.39
C THR A 130 -2.26 -7.61 -4.33
N MET A 131 -1.30 -8.05 -5.15
CA MET A 131 -0.81 -7.31 -6.30
C MET A 131 -1.45 -7.84 -7.57
N PHE A 132 -2.03 -6.97 -8.39
CA PHE A 132 -2.64 -7.34 -9.66
C PHE A 132 -2.38 -6.27 -10.72
N SER A 133 -2.45 -6.66 -12.01
CA SER A 133 -2.19 -5.75 -13.12
C SER A 133 -3.42 -5.51 -13.97
N LEU A 134 -3.62 -4.27 -14.41
CA LEU A 134 -4.62 -3.90 -15.40
C LEU A 134 -3.94 -3.38 -16.66
N GLN A 135 -4.53 -3.67 -17.82
CA GLN A 135 -4.12 -3.09 -19.09
C GLN A 135 -5.21 -2.11 -19.55
N PHE A 136 -4.81 -0.88 -19.79
CA PHE A 136 -5.70 0.13 -20.34
C PHE A 136 -5.85 -0.07 -21.85
N SER A 137 -7.08 -0.02 -22.33
CA SER A 137 -7.44 0.05 -23.74
C SER A 137 -8.23 1.33 -24.00
N GLU A 138 -8.12 1.87 -25.20
CA GLU A 138 -9.04 2.94 -25.60
C GLU A 138 -10.44 2.34 -25.79
N GLY A 139 -11.43 2.96 -25.17
CA GLY A 139 -12.82 2.52 -25.21
C GLY A 139 -13.67 3.46 -26.06
N GLN A 140 -14.90 3.05 -26.36
CA GLN A 140 -15.89 3.93 -26.99
C GLN A 140 -16.84 4.50 -25.94
N HIS A 141 -17.44 5.66 -26.21
CA HIS A 141 -18.46 6.24 -25.34
C HIS A 141 -19.58 5.23 -25.07
N PRO A 142 -20.04 5.05 -23.81
CA PRO A 142 -19.70 5.85 -22.62
C PRO A 142 -18.47 5.36 -21.84
N PHE A 143 -17.89 4.23 -22.19
CA PHE A 143 -16.81 3.56 -21.46
C PHE A 143 -15.42 3.91 -22.00
N SER A 144 -15.13 5.20 -22.19
CA SER A 144 -13.81 5.69 -22.57
C SER A 144 -13.10 6.39 -21.41
N LEU A 145 -11.76 6.42 -21.42
CA LEU A 145 -10.96 7.04 -20.35
C LEU A 145 -11.27 8.53 -20.19
N SER A 146 -11.43 9.23 -21.31
CA SER A 146 -11.81 10.64 -21.33
C SER A 146 -13.20 10.85 -20.72
N ASN A 147 -14.17 9.98 -21.01
CA ASN A 147 -15.49 10.10 -20.41
C ASN A 147 -15.50 9.77 -18.91
N ILE A 148 -14.71 8.76 -18.48
CA ILE A 148 -14.53 8.45 -17.05
C ILE A 148 -13.94 9.66 -16.32
N ALA A 149 -12.87 10.26 -16.83
CA ALA A 149 -12.25 11.45 -16.24
C ALA A 149 -13.25 12.62 -16.15
N ARG A 150 -14.03 12.85 -17.20
CA ARG A 150 -15.08 13.89 -17.25
C ARG A 150 -16.18 13.65 -16.22
N VAL A 151 -16.73 12.44 -16.14
CA VAL A 151 -17.83 12.09 -15.24
C VAL A 151 -17.38 12.11 -13.78
N MET A 152 -16.14 11.71 -13.50
CA MET A 152 -15.60 11.77 -12.14
C MET A 152 -15.49 13.20 -11.60
N ASP A 153 -15.23 14.19 -12.46
CA ASP A 153 -15.10 15.62 -12.13
C ASP A 153 -14.32 15.86 -10.82
N VAL A 154 -13.12 15.28 -10.73
CA VAL A 154 -12.28 15.34 -9.52
C VAL A 154 -11.95 16.80 -9.16
N ALA A 155 -11.62 17.62 -10.16
CA ALA A 155 -11.29 19.02 -9.94
C ALA A 155 -12.49 19.83 -9.43
N GLY A 156 -13.69 19.66 -10.01
CA GLY A 156 -14.90 20.31 -9.54
C GLY A 156 -15.23 19.93 -8.09
N LYS A 157 -15.17 18.63 -7.76
CA LYS A 157 -15.42 18.13 -6.39
C LYS A 157 -14.41 18.62 -5.37
N LEU A 158 -13.13 18.71 -5.72
CA LEU A 158 -12.11 19.24 -4.82
C LEU A 158 -12.29 20.74 -4.56
N LYS A 159 -12.71 21.50 -5.58
CA LYS A 159 -12.99 22.93 -5.49
C LYS A 159 -14.25 23.25 -4.69
N SER A 160 -15.25 22.38 -4.70
CA SER A 160 -16.51 22.59 -3.99
C SER A 160 -16.46 22.23 -2.50
N ARG A 161 -15.29 21.93 -1.94
CA ARG A 161 -15.16 21.58 -0.51
C ARG A 161 -15.29 22.81 0.37
N HIS A 162 -15.74 22.58 1.59
CA HIS A 162 -15.83 23.59 2.64
C HIS A 162 -14.69 23.37 3.64
N GLU A 163 -13.86 24.39 3.81
CA GLU A 163 -12.79 24.40 4.80
C GLU A 163 -13.34 24.82 6.16
N PHE A 164 -12.86 24.17 7.22
CA PHE A 164 -13.23 24.46 8.60
C PHE A 164 -11.98 24.61 9.46
N PRO A 165 -12.01 25.44 10.52
CA PRO A 165 -10.89 25.56 11.44
C PRO A 165 -10.70 24.27 12.27
N PRO A 166 -9.49 23.99 12.77
CA PRO A 166 -9.17 22.73 13.47
C PRO A 166 -10.06 22.41 14.68
N GLU A 167 -10.59 23.41 15.36
CA GLU A 167 -11.49 23.21 16.50
C GLU A 167 -12.75 22.47 16.07
N LYS A 168 -13.22 22.70 14.83
CA LYS A 168 -14.44 22.08 14.32
C LYS A 168 -14.31 20.58 14.17
N ILE A 169 -13.15 20.07 13.76
CA ILE A 169 -12.95 18.62 13.65
C ILE A 169 -12.92 17.96 15.02
N VAL A 170 -12.35 18.61 16.05
CA VAL A 170 -12.35 18.09 17.43
C VAL A 170 -13.77 18.00 17.98
N GLU A 171 -14.59 19.04 17.77
CA GLU A 171 -16.01 19.02 18.15
C GLU A 171 -16.76 17.87 17.48
N ILE A 172 -16.60 17.73 16.16
CA ILE A 172 -17.27 16.70 15.37
C ILE A 172 -16.84 15.30 15.80
N LEU A 173 -15.54 15.07 16.01
CA LEU A 173 -15.03 13.77 16.44
C LEU A 173 -15.57 13.38 17.82
N LYS A 174 -15.65 14.32 18.77
CA LYS A 174 -16.30 14.07 20.07
C LYS A 174 -17.77 13.69 19.91
N LEU A 175 -18.50 14.40 19.05
CA LEU A 175 -19.91 14.08 18.78
C LEU A 175 -20.07 12.70 18.13
N MET A 176 -19.19 12.34 17.20
CA MET A 176 -19.17 11.03 16.55
C MET A 176 -18.91 9.92 17.57
N GLU A 177 -17.91 10.10 18.44
CA GLU A 177 -17.59 9.15 19.51
C GLU A 177 -18.78 8.93 20.45
N HIS A 178 -19.42 10.01 20.91
CA HIS A 178 -20.63 9.90 21.75
C HIS A 178 -21.79 9.21 21.04
N SER A 179 -21.93 9.40 19.72
CA SER A 179 -22.99 8.79 18.92
C SER A 179 -22.74 7.32 18.59
N MET A 180 -21.49 6.85 18.67
CA MET A 180 -21.11 5.46 18.44
C MET A 180 -21.30 4.56 19.67
N VAL A 181 -21.50 5.13 20.85
CA VAL A 181 -21.89 4.35 22.05
C VAL A 181 -23.33 3.85 21.83
N PRO A 182 -23.58 2.52 21.89
CA PRO A 182 -24.94 2.00 21.76
C PRO A 182 -25.82 2.64 22.81
N ARG A 183 -26.92 3.31 22.41
CA ARG A 183 -27.99 3.60 23.36
C ARG A 183 -28.46 2.25 23.88
N SER A 184 -28.32 2.01 25.18
CA SER A 184 -28.91 0.85 25.84
C SER A 184 -30.38 0.77 25.43
N LEU A 185 -30.76 -0.30 24.75
CA LEU A 185 -32.15 -0.66 24.51
C LEU A 185 -32.85 -0.98 25.83
#